data_AF-A0A966KZE0-F1
#
_entry.id   AF-A0A966KZE0-F1
#
_cell.length_a   1.000
_cell.length_b   1.000
_cell.length_c   1.000
_cell.angle_alpha   90.00
_cell.angle_beta   90.00
_cell.angle_gamma   90.00
#
_symmetry.space_group_name_H-M   'P 1'
#
loop_
_entity.id
_entity.type
_entity.pdbx_description
1 polymer ?
#
loop_
_entity_poly.entity_id
_entity_poly.type
_entity_poly.pdbx_seq_one_letter_code
_entity_poly.pdbx_strand_id
1 'polypeptide(L)' 'LITTNITLVSLGLLVSFGTDVGGNFTPIGASANVVGIATLSRAGVEVSWKDYLKVVVPITFLDLLLAGFAFLIFFK' A
#
# COMPACT_ATOMS: atom_id res chain seq x y z
N LEU A 1 10.26 24.77 -5.38
CA LEU A 1 9.78 23.40 -5.06
C LEU A 1 8.69 23.10 -6.06
N ILE A 2 8.79 22.03 -6.85
CA ILE A 2 8.11 21.78 -8.15
C ILE A 2 8.94 22.30 -9.34
N THR A 3 10.00 21.58 -9.70
CA THR A 3 10.81 21.81 -10.92
C THR A 3 10.52 20.77 -12.01
N THR A 4 9.49 19.94 -11.85
CA THR A 4 9.02 18.98 -12.84
C THR A 4 7.60 19.36 -13.26
N ASN A 5 7.35 19.42 -14.58
CA ASN A 5 6.05 19.70 -15.19
C ASN A 5 5.11 18.48 -15.01
N ILE A 6 4.82 18.13 -13.75
CA ILE A 6 3.96 16.99 -13.40
C ILE A 6 2.51 17.41 -13.62
N THR A 7 1.80 16.73 -14.51
CA THR A 7 0.39 17.02 -14.77
C THR A 7 -0.48 16.72 -13.53
N LEU A 8 -1.63 17.39 -13.40
CA LEU A 8 -2.57 17.14 -12.31
C LEU A 8 -3.04 15.68 -12.29
N VAL A 9 -3.17 15.06 -13.47
CA VAL A 9 -3.50 13.64 -13.62
C VAL A 9 -2.39 12.76 -13.06
N SER A 10 -1.13 13.06 -13.39
CA SER A 10 0.04 12.36 -12.87
C SER A 10 0.12 12.44 -11.33
N LEU A 11 -0.19 13.60 -10.73
CA LEU A 11 -0.28 13.75 -9.28
C LEU A 11 -1.44 12.94 -8.69
N GLY A 12 -2.61 12.97 -9.32
CA GLY A 12 -3.76 12.18 -8.89
C GLY A 12 -3.44 10.68 -8.87
N LEU A 13 -2.82 10.16 -9.93
CA LEU A 13 -2.42 8.76 -10.02
C LEU A 13 -1.39 8.37 -8.94
N LEU A 14 -0.37 9.22 -8.72
CA LEU A 14 0.62 8.98 -7.66
C LEU A 14 -0.01 8.93 -6.27
N VAL A 15 -0.90 9.87 -5.97
CA VAL A 15 -1.55 9.95 -4.66
C VAL A 15 -2.54 8.81 -4.45
N SER A 16 -3.37 8.49 -5.45
CA SER A 16 -4.31 7.37 -5.39
C SER A 16 -3.58 6.05 -5.15
N PHE A 17 -2.58 5.73 -5.99
CA PHE A 17 -1.85 4.47 -5.88
C PHE A 17 -1.04 4.39 -4.58
N GLY A 18 -0.40 5.49 -4.18
CA GLY A 18 0.33 5.57 -2.92
C GLY A 18 -0.55 5.38 -1.69
N THR A 19 -1.78 5.91 -1.71
CA THR A 19 -2.72 5.78 -0.60
C THR A 19 -3.30 4.36 -0.53
N ASP A 20 -3.72 3.80 -1.65
CA ASP A 20 -4.35 2.48 -1.71
C ASP A 20 -3.37 1.36 -1.31
N VAL A 21 -2.15 1.39 -1.85
CA VAL A 21 -1.11 0.39 -1.50
C VAL A 21 -0.51 0.69 -0.13
N GLY A 22 -0.22 1.96 0.17
CA GLY A 22 0.38 2.38 1.43
C GLY A 22 -0.48 2.09 2.67
N GLY A 23 -1.81 2.03 2.52
CA GLY A 23 -2.72 1.61 3.60
C GLY A 23 -2.41 0.22 4.16
N ASN A 24 -1.71 -0.64 3.41
CA ASN A 24 -1.35 -1.99 3.86
C ASN A 24 -0.17 -2.05 4.84
N PHE A 25 0.53 -0.94 5.10
CA PHE A 25 1.63 -0.95 6.07
C PHE A 25 1.19 -1.25 7.51
N THR A 26 -0.10 -1.18 7.82
CA THR A 26 -0.61 -1.50 9.16
C THR A 26 -1.87 -2.36 9.12
N PRO A 27 -2.11 -3.18 10.16
CA PRO A 27 -3.35 -3.96 10.31
C PRO A 27 -4.63 -3.14 10.21
N ILE A 28 -4.58 -1.86 10.58
CA ILE A 28 -5.72 -0.94 10.64
C ILE A 28 -5.76 0.07 9.48
N GLY A 29 -4.75 0.07 8.61
CA GLY A 29 -4.58 1.11 7.60
C GLY A 29 -5.49 0.97 6.38
N ALA A 30 -6.09 -0.21 6.18
CA ALA A 30 -7.12 -0.44 5.17
C ALA A 30 -8.24 -1.32 5.74
N SER A 31 -9.47 -1.11 5.25
CA SER A 31 -10.64 -1.89 5.67
C SER A 31 -10.48 -3.39 5.37
N ALA A 32 -9.83 -3.74 4.25
CA ALA A 32 -9.53 -5.11 3.88
C ALA A 32 -8.65 -5.83 4.92
N ASN A 33 -7.69 -5.11 5.53
CA ASN A 33 -6.79 -5.67 6.53
C ASN A 33 -7.53 -6.03 7.82
N VAL A 34 -8.38 -5.11 8.28
CA VAL A 34 -9.22 -5.30 9.47
C VAL A 34 -10.19 -6.46 9.26
N VAL A 35 -10.86 -6.51 8.09
CA VAL A 35 -11.80 -7.60 7.75
C VAL A 35 -11.08 -8.93 7.63
N GLY A 36 -9.89 -8.97 7.04
CA GLY A 36 -9.07 -10.17 6.91
C GLY A 36 -8.66 -10.73 8.28
N ILE A 37 -8.13 -9.87 9.17
CA ILE A 37 -7.75 -10.27 10.53
C ILE A 37 -8.97 -10.71 11.34
N ALA A 38 -10.10 -9.99 11.24
CA ALA A 38 -11.34 -10.39 11.90
C ALA A 38 -11.87 -11.75 11.40
N THR A 39 -11.74 -12.02 10.11
CA THR A 39 -12.10 -13.32 9.51
C THR A 39 -11.21 -14.44 10.02
N LEU A 40 -9.89 -14.21 10.09
CA LEU A 40 -8.94 -15.18 10.63
C LEU A 40 -9.20 -15.45 12.11
N SER A 41 -9.47 -14.41 12.91
CA SER A 41 -9.82 -14.55 14.32
C SER A 41 -11.09 -15.39 14.51
N ARG A 42 -12.13 -15.20 13.67
CA ARG A 42 -13.33 -16.05 13.67
C ARG A 42 -13.05 -17.51 13.32
N ALA A 43 -12.00 -17.79 12.55
CA ALA A 43 -11.54 -19.14 12.23
C ALA A 43 -10.60 -19.73 13.30
N GLY A 44 -10.36 -19.02 14.42
CA GLY A 44 -9.47 -19.46 15.50
C GLY A 44 -7.98 -19.17 15.25
N VAL A 45 -7.65 -18.37 14.23
CA VAL A 45 -6.27 -17.95 13.92
C VAL A 45 -6.06 -16.53 14.41
N GLU A 46 -5.26 -16.36 15.45
CA GLU A 46 -4.86 -15.03 15.92
C GLU A 46 -3.60 -14.56 15.18
N VAL A 47 -3.67 -13.35 14.62
CA VAL A 47 -2.54 -12.69 13.95
C VAL A 47 -2.07 -11.55 14.83
N SER A 48 -0.83 -11.62 15.31
CA SER A 48 -0.26 -10.50 16.06
C SER A 48 0.13 -9.35 15.12
N TRP A 49 0.23 -8.14 15.67
CA TRP A 49 0.73 -6.98 14.92
C TRP A 49 2.11 -7.23 14.30
N LYS A 50 2.99 -7.93 15.02
CA LYS A 50 4.33 -8.23 14.54
C LYS A 50 4.31 -9.21 13.37
N ASP A 51 3.44 -10.22 13.43
CA ASP A 51 3.32 -11.22 12.36
C ASP A 51 2.75 -10.60 11.09
N TYR A 52 1.73 -9.75 11.23
CA TYR A 52 1.19 -8.98 10.12
C TYR A 52 2.28 -8.12 9.48
N LEU A 53 2.98 -7.31 10.27
CA LEU A 53 4.00 -6.39 9.75
C LEU A 53 5.15 -7.14 9.08
N LYS A 54 5.60 -8.26 9.65
CA LYS A 54 6.71 -9.05 9.11
C LYS A 54 6.40 -9.61 7.70
N VAL A 55 5.13 -9.91 7.42
CA VAL A 55 4.71 -10.44 6.12
C VAL A 55 4.34 -9.32 5.15
N VAL A 56 3.53 -8.36 5.59
CA VAL A 56 2.89 -7.40 4.68
C VAL A 56 3.79 -6.23 4.34
N VAL A 57 4.57 -5.69 5.28
CA VAL A 57 5.49 -4.55 5.04
C VAL A 57 6.44 -4.78 3.87
N PRO A 58 7.18 -5.91 3.77
CA PRO A 58 8.09 -6.12 2.64
C PRO A 58 7.36 -6.25 1.29
N ILE A 59 6.15 -6.81 1.28
CA ILE A 59 5.32 -6.93 0.07
C ILE A 59 4.85 -5.54 -0.37
N THR A 60 4.24 -4.78 0.53
CA THR A 60 3.77 -3.41 0.26
C THR A 60 4.90 -2.49 -0.21
N PHE A 61 6.08 -2.63 0.38
CA PHE A 61 7.25 -1.87 -0.04
C PHE A 61 7.69 -2.21 -1.47
N LEU A 62 7.70 -3.50 -1.83
CA LEU A 62 8.00 -3.94 -3.19
C LEU A 62 6.96 -3.42 -4.18
N ASP A 63 5.67 -3.47 -3.84
CA ASP A 63 4.59 -2.96 -4.69
C ASP A 63 4.75 -1.46 -4.98
N LEU A 64 5.09 -0.66 -3.95
CA LEU A 64 5.37 0.76 -4.14
C LEU A 64 6.59 1.03 -5.02
N LEU A 65 7.65 0.22 -4.91
CA LEU A 65 8.82 0.34 -5.78
C LEU A 65 8.47 0.02 -7.24
N LEU A 66 7.74 -1.06 -7.47
CA LEU A 66 7.30 -1.47 -8.81
C LEU A 66 6.36 -0.43 -9.42
N ALA A 67 5.42 0.09 -8.65
CA ALA A 67 4.51 1.13 -9.07
C ALA A 67 5.24 2.44 -9.40
N GLY A 68 6.19 2.84 -8.56
CA GLY A 68 7.04 4.01 -8.81
C GLY A 68 7.87 3.84 -10.08
N PHE A 69 8.45 2.66 -10.29
CA PHE A 69 9.22 2.36 -11.50
C PHE A 69 8.34 2.37 -12.76
N ALA A 70 7.16 1.75 -12.70
CA ALA A 70 6.19 1.77 -13.79
C ALA A 70 5.75 3.21 -14.10
N PHE A 71 5.45 4.01 -13.08
CA PHE A 71 5.08 5.40 -13.24
C PHE A 71 6.18 6.20 -13.97
N LEU A 72 7.45 6.00 -13.61
CA LEU A 72 8.59 6.64 -14.28
C LEU A 72 8.79 6.19 -15.73
N ILE A 73 8.29 5.03 -16.13
CA ILE A 73 8.34 4.56 -17.52
C ILE A 73 7.21 5.17 -18.36
N PHE A 74 6.00 5.22 -17.81
CA PHE A 74 4.80 5.59 -18.57
C PHE A 74 4.44 7.08 -18.52
N PHE A 75 4.84 7.80 -17.46
CA PHE A 75 4.41 9.17 -17.18
C PHE A 75 5.57 10.17 -17.03
N LYS A 76 6.77 9.79 -17.46
CA LYS A 76 7.93 10.68 -17.57
C LYS A 76 7.80 11.65 -18.74
#